data_AF-F4HM54-F1
#
_entry.id   AF-F4HM54-F1
#
_cell.length_a   1.000
_cell.length_b   1.000
_cell.length_c   1.000
_cell.angle_alpha   90.00
_cell.angle_beta   90.00
_cell.angle_gamma   90.00
#
_symmetry.space_group_name_H-M   'P 1'
#
loop_
_entity.id
_entity.type
_entity.pdbx_description
1 polymer ?
#
loop_
_entity_poly.entity_id
_entity_poly.type
_entity_poly.pdbx_seq_one_letter_code
_entity_poly.pdbx_strand_id
1 'polypeptide(L)'
;MVMRMEINQLQPKVENEVCLSGEEVLELVNKNIKEENVKGLYLKIFGKNEEDQYIIEMIVDKRRVLAVECTYVNRKEKKYGDEALKKLAELSDTPLIISVYPMDNQSLKLALARNIELYSKTPAIPLSEVFKREAKKTIEEAIVEAKEEKEEEIRETTKKLEEEVSKRVEIPEEIEITIGGDVEDEKMVKEAIQEYVKIVKEEINRQLKEAQLRSARITGEVGRGTISLNAEFYITAEEGNPEILKRRSLFIINKHVPKIRKITNLKPIIKDIKANVVIGETISTMEEKERGEVTLWRLTKPPTHELAKNLYLTVDPKFKQYFIGFARTLLKEIEEQGVSVDKLEVEILGGVREFEININLRGKSRDLDEPRLQAIITSLAKRHASELSKIVEKYVWVNNVRVELARPSGIELSSKATEILKRKEEIEKEVERMLKEAGIEELSYLLEDKKRELEKTLIRPKVEKVVQALRQRLQEELKMIPNVNLRWLQVKHDVQGNVVEVAVEASLAKLEGEGIFGALSRLSDEEVKRRAIERITKTIKEIGRENQIQIRLKRLNIAVK
;
A
#
# COMPACT_ATOMS: atom_id res chain seq x y z
N MET A 1 -14.18 12.46 17.25
CA MET A 1 -14.25 11.03 16.87
C MET A 1 -13.94 10.25 18.15
N VAL A 2 -14.88 9.43 18.64
CA VAL A 2 -14.71 8.70 19.91
C VAL A 2 -13.78 7.52 19.62
N MET A 3 -12.54 7.57 20.10
CA MET A 3 -11.56 6.48 19.94
C MET A 3 -12.08 5.25 20.69
N ARG A 4 -11.91 4.05 20.13
CA ARG A 4 -12.30 2.79 20.75
C ARG A 4 -11.26 1.76 20.39
N MET A 5 -10.80 0.99 21.38
CA MET A 5 -9.87 -0.10 21.14
C MET A 5 -10.49 -1.13 20.19
N GLU A 6 -9.84 -1.40 19.07
CA GLU A 6 -10.29 -2.33 18.04
C GLU A 6 -9.50 -3.63 18.11
N ILE A 7 -10.18 -4.74 18.42
CA ILE A 7 -9.55 -6.05 18.61
C ILE A 7 -10.30 -7.09 17.78
N ASN A 8 -9.56 -8.02 17.17
CA ASN A 8 -10.13 -9.16 16.46
C ASN A 8 -10.95 -10.05 17.40
N GLN A 9 -11.78 -10.94 16.85
CA GLN A 9 -12.46 -11.96 17.64
C GLN A 9 -11.44 -12.92 18.28
N LEU A 10 -10.91 -12.55 19.45
CA LEU A 10 -10.05 -13.38 20.30
C LEU A 10 -10.94 -14.17 21.25
N GLN A 11 -10.62 -15.45 21.46
CA GLN A 11 -11.28 -16.24 22.51
C GLN A 11 -10.63 -15.95 23.86
N PRO A 12 -11.42 -15.65 24.91
CA PRO A 12 -10.88 -15.49 26.25
C PRO A 12 -10.34 -16.82 26.74
N LYS A 13 -9.14 -16.81 27.33
CA LYS A 13 -8.61 -17.96 28.06
C LYS A 13 -9.11 -17.98 29.50
N VAL A 14 -9.26 -16.79 30.07
CA VAL A 14 -9.86 -16.56 31.38
C VAL A 14 -10.95 -15.53 31.18
N GLU A 15 -12.16 -15.81 31.65
CA GLU A 15 -13.32 -14.95 31.48
C GLU A 15 -13.90 -14.62 32.85
N ASN A 16 -14.01 -13.32 33.14
CA ASN A 16 -14.60 -12.78 34.37
C ASN A 16 -14.02 -13.34 35.68
N GLU A 17 -12.70 -13.53 35.75
CA GLU A 17 -12.03 -13.90 37.00
C GLU A 17 -12.09 -12.73 37.99
N VAL A 18 -12.44 -13.00 39.24
CA VAL A 18 -12.51 -11.98 40.29
C VAL A 18 -11.16 -11.95 41.03
N CYS A 19 -10.46 -10.83 40.94
CA CYS A 19 -9.23 -10.56 41.68
C CYS A 19 -9.54 -9.58 42.81
N LEU A 20 -9.13 -9.90 44.04
CA LEU A 20 -9.38 -9.07 45.23
C LEU A 20 -8.41 -7.90 45.35
N SER A 21 -7.30 -7.93 44.60
CA SER A 21 -6.28 -6.88 44.57
C SER A 21 -5.56 -6.83 43.22
N GLY A 22 -4.85 -5.72 42.96
CA GLY A 22 -3.97 -5.57 41.80
C GLY A 22 -2.85 -6.62 41.75
N GLU A 23 -2.36 -7.09 42.91
CA GLU A 23 -1.33 -8.13 42.97
C GLU A 23 -1.84 -9.46 42.37
N GLU A 24 -3.09 -9.84 42.67
CA GLU A 24 -3.72 -11.02 42.07
C GLU A 24 -3.92 -10.86 40.55
N VAL A 25 -4.23 -9.63 40.10
CA VAL A 25 -4.29 -9.32 38.67
C VAL A 25 -2.92 -9.53 38.02
N LEU A 26 -1.86 -9.02 38.64
CA LEU A 26 -0.49 -9.16 38.14
C LEU A 26 -0.05 -10.63 38.08
N GLU A 27 -0.38 -11.44 39.09
CA GLU A 27 -0.11 -12.87 39.09
C GLU A 27 -0.84 -13.59 37.96
N LEU A 28 -2.13 -13.28 37.75
CA LEU A 28 -2.92 -13.85 36.67
C LEU A 28 -2.35 -13.49 35.29
N VAL A 29 -1.96 -12.23 35.10
CA VAL A 29 -1.33 -11.74 33.86
C VAL A 29 0.01 -12.47 33.63
N ASN A 30 0.86 -12.55 34.66
CA ASN A 30 2.16 -13.20 34.57
C ASN A 30 2.07 -14.71 34.27
N LYS A 31 1.07 -15.39 34.84
CA LYS A 31 0.83 -16.81 34.57
C LYS A 31 0.51 -17.04 33.10
N ASN A 32 -0.37 -16.22 32.51
CA ASN A 32 -0.82 -16.40 31.13
C ASN A 32 0.20 -15.91 30.09
N ILE A 33 1.03 -14.91 30.42
CA ILE A 33 1.99 -14.34 29.45
C ILE A 33 3.29 -15.13 29.30
N LYS A 34 3.61 -15.99 30.28
CA LYS A 34 4.82 -16.82 30.28
C LYS A 34 4.74 -18.05 29.36
N GLU A 35 3.58 -18.37 28.82
CA GLU A 35 3.39 -19.50 27.91
C GLU A 35 4.19 -19.33 26.60
N GLU A 36 4.68 -20.44 26.03
CA GLU A 36 5.61 -20.43 24.90
C GLU A 36 5.05 -19.73 23.65
N ASN A 37 3.75 -19.93 23.40
CA ASN A 37 3.05 -19.41 22.22
C ASN A 37 2.42 -18.03 22.42
N VAL A 38 2.54 -17.45 23.62
CA VAL A 38 1.97 -16.14 23.96
C VAL A 38 3.06 -15.07 23.88
N LYS A 39 2.80 -14.03 23.06
CA LYS A 39 3.69 -12.87 22.91
C LYS A 39 3.14 -11.62 23.59
N GLY A 40 1.82 -11.54 23.77
CA GLY A 40 1.18 -10.48 24.54
C GLY A 40 -0.20 -10.93 25.00
N LEU A 41 -0.82 -10.12 25.86
CA LEU A 41 -2.19 -10.33 26.32
C LEU A 41 -3.02 -9.10 26.00
N TYR A 42 -4.28 -9.34 25.66
CA TYR A 42 -5.31 -8.34 25.77
C TYR A 42 -6.10 -8.62 27.06
N LEU A 43 -6.33 -7.56 27.83
CA LEU A 43 -6.92 -7.61 29.15
C LEU A 43 -8.14 -6.69 29.14
N LYS A 44 -9.27 -7.23 29.60
CA LYS A 44 -10.48 -6.46 29.83
C LYS A 44 -10.80 -6.51 31.32
N ILE A 45 -10.61 -5.38 31.98
CA ILE A 45 -10.72 -5.22 33.42
C ILE A 45 -11.96 -4.39 33.71
N PHE A 46 -12.80 -4.89 34.60
CA PHE A 46 -13.95 -4.17 35.13
C PHE A 46 -13.67 -3.83 36.58
N GLY A 47 -13.79 -2.55 36.90
CA GLY A 47 -13.65 -2.04 38.25
C GLY A 47 -14.83 -1.16 38.62
N LYS A 48 -15.08 -1.02 39.91
CA LYS A 48 -16.11 -0.11 40.44
C LYS A 48 -15.56 0.59 41.68
N ASN A 49 -15.86 1.87 41.79
CA ASN A 49 -15.69 2.63 43.04
C ASN A 49 -17.03 3.32 43.40
N GLU A 50 -17.00 4.21 44.40
CA GLU A 50 -18.19 4.97 44.82
C GLU A 50 -18.67 5.99 43.77
N GLU A 51 -17.81 6.39 42.83
CA GLU A 51 -18.09 7.45 41.85
C GLU A 51 -18.64 6.92 40.52
N ASP A 52 -18.09 5.82 40.00
CA ASP A 52 -18.45 5.27 38.68
C ASP A 52 -18.12 3.76 38.56
N GLN A 53 -18.56 3.16 37.46
CA GLN A 53 -18.11 1.87 36.98
C GLN A 53 -17.13 2.09 35.81
N TYR A 54 -16.08 1.28 35.75
CA TYR A 54 -14.98 1.43 34.81
C TYR A 54 -14.77 0.17 34.00
N ILE A 55 -14.59 0.33 32.70
CA ILE A 55 -14.12 -0.72 31.80
C ILE A 55 -12.75 -0.30 31.29
N ILE A 56 -11.72 -1.03 31.67
CA ILE A 56 -10.33 -0.77 31.29
C ILE A 56 -9.91 -1.86 30.31
N GLU A 57 -9.57 -1.44 29.11
CA GLU A 57 -9.09 -2.29 28.02
C GLU A 57 -7.59 -2.04 27.85
N MET A 58 -6.78 -3.10 27.94
CA MET A 58 -5.33 -2.97 27.97
C MET A 58 -4.64 -4.04 27.13
N ILE A 59 -3.59 -3.64 26.41
CA ILE A 59 -2.69 -4.53 25.68
C ILE A 59 -1.34 -4.51 26.38
N VAL A 60 -0.80 -5.69 26.66
CA VAL A 60 0.47 -5.87 27.37
C VAL A 60 1.39 -6.86 26.65
N ASP A 61 2.70 -6.66 26.79
CA ASP A 61 3.71 -7.67 26.45
C ASP A 61 4.36 -8.24 27.72
N LYS A 62 5.37 -9.10 27.54
CA LYS A 62 6.08 -9.77 28.64
C LYS A 62 6.77 -8.83 29.63
N ARG A 63 6.91 -7.54 29.32
CA ARG A 63 7.65 -6.57 30.12
C ARG A 63 6.77 -5.42 30.58
N ARG A 64 5.90 -4.89 29.72
CA ARG A 64 5.27 -3.58 29.91
C ARG A 64 3.86 -3.47 29.30
N VAL A 65 3.16 -2.43 29.72
CA VAL A 65 1.91 -2.00 29.09
C VAL A 65 2.21 -1.32 27.76
N LEU A 66 1.45 -1.68 26.73
CA LEU A 66 1.59 -1.15 25.37
C LEU A 66 0.48 -0.17 25.02
N ALA A 67 -0.77 -0.47 25.37
CA ALA A 67 -1.90 0.42 25.10
C ALA A 67 -2.96 0.26 26.19
N VAL A 68 -3.59 1.36 26.59
CA VAL A 68 -4.63 1.34 27.62
C VAL A 68 -5.71 2.39 27.37
N GLU A 69 -6.96 1.95 27.54
CA GLU A 69 -8.17 2.75 27.44
C GLU A 69 -9.04 2.51 28.68
N CYS A 70 -9.60 3.57 29.25
CA CYS A 70 -10.54 3.49 30.37
C CYS A 70 -11.86 4.16 29.98
N THR A 71 -12.96 3.41 30.01
CA THR A 71 -14.31 3.91 29.79
C THR A 71 -15.06 4.04 31.12
N TYR A 72 -15.55 5.25 31.38
CA TYR A 72 -16.44 5.59 32.49
C TYR A 72 -17.86 5.25 32.06
N VAL A 73 -18.48 4.23 32.66
CA VAL A 73 -19.73 3.64 32.18
C VAL A 73 -20.91 4.59 32.41
N ASN A 74 -21.02 5.20 33.59
CA ASN A 74 -22.15 6.09 33.90
C ASN A 74 -22.04 7.40 33.12
N ARG A 75 -20.82 7.96 33.00
CA ARG A 75 -20.56 9.22 32.30
C ARG A 75 -20.45 9.08 30.77
N LYS A 76 -20.30 7.86 30.26
CA LYS A 76 -19.98 7.55 28.85
C LYS A 76 -18.76 8.31 28.33
N GLU A 77 -17.81 8.59 29.22
CA GLU A 77 -16.56 9.29 28.93
C GLU A 77 -15.42 8.27 28.76
N LYS A 78 -14.43 8.61 27.93
CA LYS A 78 -13.26 7.76 27.70
C LYS A 78 -11.96 8.51 27.96
N LYS A 79 -11.05 7.85 28.65
CA LYS A 79 -9.71 8.29 29.01
C LYS A 79 -8.68 7.34 28.42
N TYR A 80 -7.49 7.85 28.09
CA TYR A 80 -6.46 7.09 27.35
C TYR A 80 -5.07 7.36 27.92
N GLY A 81 -4.15 6.41 27.77
CA GLY A 81 -2.74 6.59 28.13
C GLY A 81 -2.54 6.90 29.62
N ASP A 82 -1.80 7.97 29.93
CA ASP A 82 -1.48 8.43 31.29
C ASP A 82 -2.73 8.50 32.19
N GLU A 83 -3.83 9.11 31.72
CA GLU A 83 -5.06 9.27 32.51
C GLU A 83 -5.73 7.92 32.83
N ALA A 84 -5.68 6.98 31.88
CA ALA A 84 -6.26 5.64 32.07
C ALA A 84 -5.41 4.78 33.01
N LEU A 85 -4.08 4.91 32.99
CA LEU A 85 -3.19 4.23 33.92
C LEU A 85 -3.34 4.74 35.35
N LYS A 86 -3.44 6.07 35.53
CA LYS A 86 -3.75 6.65 36.85
C LYS A 86 -5.06 6.09 37.39
N LYS A 87 -6.09 5.98 36.54
CA LYS A 87 -7.37 5.42 36.99
C LYS A 87 -7.29 3.93 37.32
N LEU A 88 -6.54 3.14 36.54
CA LEU A 88 -6.29 1.73 36.85
C LEU A 88 -5.59 1.57 38.21
N ALA A 89 -4.61 2.42 38.51
CA ALA A 89 -3.91 2.48 39.78
C ALA A 89 -4.82 2.80 40.96
N GLU A 90 -5.83 3.66 40.75
CA GLU A 90 -6.81 3.95 41.80
C GLU A 90 -7.71 2.77 42.13
N LEU A 91 -7.88 1.85 41.17
CA LEU A 91 -8.73 0.68 41.30
C LEU A 91 -7.93 -0.57 41.71
N SER A 92 -6.60 -0.51 41.82
CA SER A 92 -5.78 -1.67 42.20
C SER A 92 -6.03 -2.14 43.64
N ASP A 93 -6.58 -1.26 44.48
CA ASP A 93 -6.92 -1.56 45.88
C ASP A 93 -8.38 -2.03 46.04
N THR A 94 -9.15 -2.12 44.96
CA THR A 94 -10.53 -2.63 44.97
C THR A 94 -10.64 -3.96 44.23
N PRO A 95 -11.69 -4.76 44.49
CA PRO A 95 -11.94 -5.96 43.71
C PRO A 95 -12.17 -5.64 42.22
N LEU A 96 -11.44 -6.34 41.36
CA LEU A 96 -11.46 -6.21 39.90
C LEU A 96 -11.94 -7.49 39.26
N ILE A 97 -12.70 -7.39 38.18
CA ILE A 97 -13.10 -8.53 37.35
C ILE A 97 -12.30 -8.47 36.05
N ILE A 98 -11.51 -9.49 35.74
CA ILE A 98 -10.61 -9.49 34.60
C ILE A 98 -10.90 -10.64 33.63
N SER A 99 -10.85 -10.33 32.34
CA SER A 99 -10.81 -11.31 31.27
C SER A 99 -9.49 -11.21 30.52
N VAL A 100 -8.86 -12.36 30.28
CA VAL A 100 -7.52 -12.47 29.69
C VAL A 100 -7.61 -13.18 28.34
N TYR A 101 -7.10 -12.50 27.32
CA TYR A 101 -7.10 -12.96 25.93
C TYR A 101 -5.64 -13.10 25.46
N PRO A 102 -5.11 -14.32 25.35
CA PRO A 102 -3.75 -14.53 24.87
C PRO A 102 -3.61 -14.19 23.39
N MET A 103 -2.50 -13.56 23.04
CA MET A 103 -2.18 -13.20 21.67
C MET A 103 -0.84 -13.78 21.23
N ASP A 104 -0.84 -14.36 20.04
CA ASP A 104 0.38 -14.74 19.33
C ASP A 104 1.04 -13.50 18.68
N ASN A 105 2.19 -13.71 18.03
CA ASN A 105 2.96 -12.62 17.43
C ASN A 105 2.19 -11.86 16.34
N GLN A 106 1.39 -12.57 15.54
CA GLN A 106 0.62 -11.94 14.46
C GLN A 106 -0.55 -11.14 15.02
N SER A 107 -1.28 -11.69 15.99
CA SER A 107 -2.43 -11.04 16.61
C SER A 107 -2.02 -9.79 17.39
N LEU A 108 -0.89 -9.86 18.11
CA LEU A 108 -0.33 -8.72 18.82
C LEU A 108 0.05 -7.58 17.85
N LYS A 109 0.75 -7.88 16.75
CA LYS A 109 1.11 -6.89 15.74
C LYS A 109 -0.11 -6.24 15.09
N LEU A 110 -1.14 -7.02 14.77
CA LEU A 110 -2.39 -6.52 14.20
C LEU A 110 -3.15 -5.65 15.21
N ALA A 111 -3.22 -6.05 16.48
CA ALA A 111 -3.86 -5.28 17.54
C ALA A 111 -3.15 -3.94 17.75
N LEU A 112 -1.82 -3.91 17.76
CA LEU A 112 -1.06 -2.66 17.87
C LEU A 112 -1.22 -1.76 16.64
N ALA A 113 -1.22 -2.33 15.43
CA ALA A 113 -1.39 -1.56 14.20
C ALA A 113 -2.75 -0.85 14.12
N ARG A 114 -3.82 -1.49 14.61
CA ARG A 114 -5.16 -0.89 14.67
C ARG A 114 -5.33 0.13 15.79
N ASN A 115 -4.51 0.03 16.84
CA ASN A 115 -4.59 0.88 18.02
C ASN A 115 -3.35 1.79 18.16
N ILE A 116 -2.75 2.20 17.03
CA ILE A 116 -1.48 2.94 17.01
C ILE A 116 -1.56 4.29 17.74
N GLU A 117 -2.73 4.94 17.70
CA GLU A 117 -3.00 6.21 18.41
C GLU A 117 -3.09 6.02 19.93
N LEU A 118 -3.55 4.85 20.40
CA LEU A 118 -3.58 4.52 21.82
C LEU A 118 -2.18 4.15 22.31
N TYR A 119 -1.44 3.40 21.49
CA TYR A 119 -0.05 3.03 21.76
C TYR A 119 0.85 4.27 21.91
N SER A 120 0.71 5.26 21.03
CA SER A 120 1.54 6.47 21.09
C SER A 120 1.29 7.34 22.33
N LYS A 121 0.08 7.29 22.89
CA LYS A 121 -0.32 8.02 24.11
C LYS A 121 -0.04 7.25 25.40
N THR A 122 0.26 5.95 25.30
CA THR A 122 0.46 5.10 26.48
C THR A 122 1.94 5.05 26.83
N PRO A 123 2.34 5.48 28.04
CA PRO A 123 3.72 5.38 28.50
C PRO A 123 4.07 3.90 28.71
N ALA A 124 5.31 3.55 28.43
CA ALA A 124 5.77 2.17 28.36
C ALA A 124 6.14 1.64 29.76
N ILE A 125 5.17 1.58 30.68
CA ILE A 125 5.39 1.28 32.10
C ILE A 125 5.47 -0.24 32.33
N PRO A 126 6.44 -0.73 33.14
CA PRO A 126 6.50 -2.13 33.58
C PRO A 126 5.21 -2.62 34.23
N LEU A 127 4.81 -3.85 33.91
CA LEU A 127 3.57 -4.43 34.47
C LEU A 127 3.57 -4.50 36.00
N SER A 128 4.74 -4.72 36.59
CA SER A 128 4.92 -4.75 38.03
C SER A 128 4.61 -3.43 38.73
N GLU A 129 4.70 -2.30 38.04
CA GLU A 129 4.46 -0.98 38.66
C GLU A 129 3.00 -0.57 38.58
N VAL A 130 2.30 -1.05 37.55
CA VAL A 130 0.87 -0.74 37.34
C VAL A 130 -0.04 -1.37 38.39
N PHE A 131 0.40 -2.48 39.00
CA PHE A 131 -0.43 -3.33 39.86
C PHE A 131 0.12 -3.52 41.30
N LYS A 132 1.15 -2.76 41.70
CA LYS A 132 1.69 -2.78 43.08
C LYS A 132 0.72 -2.12 44.06
N ARG A 133 0.75 -2.56 45.34
CA ARG A 133 0.14 -1.79 46.43
C ARG A 133 0.75 -0.39 46.50
N GLU A 134 -0.08 0.64 46.68
CA GLU A 134 0.30 2.07 46.58
C GLU A 134 0.69 2.56 45.17
N ALA A 135 0.24 1.90 44.09
CA ALA A 135 0.49 2.27 42.70
C ALA A 135 0.23 3.77 42.38
N LYS A 136 -0.67 4.44 43.10
CA LYS A 136 -0.92 5.89 42.97
C LYS A 136 0.33 6.77 43.15
N LYS A 137 1.23 6.41 44.06
CA LYS A 137 2.46 7.20 44.32
C LYS A 137 3.57 6.84 43.34
N THR A 138 3.67 5.57 42.97
CA THR A 138 4.75 5.04 42.13
C THR A 138 4.53 5.31 40.63
N ILE A 139 3.28 5.44 40.18
CA ILE A 139 2.99 5.68 38.75
C ILE A 139 3.29 7.10 38.31
N GLU A 140 3.15 8.11 39.19
CA GLU A 140 3.56 9.47 38.81
C GLU A 140 5.08 9.58 38.65
N GLU A 141 5.85 8.93 39.53
CA GLU A 141 7.31 8.84 39.42
C GLU A 141 7.72 7.98 38.21
N ALA A 142 7.11 6.81 38.00
CA ALA A 142 7.41 5.95 36.85
C ALA A 142 7.01 6.56 35.49
N ILE A 143 5.98 7.41 35.43
CA ILE A 143 5.63 8.18 34.22
C ILE A 143 6.68 9.24 33.92
N VAL A 144 7.26 9.86 34.96
CA VAL A 144 8.33 10.85 34.83
C VAL A 144 9.64 10.16 34.45
N GLU A 145 10.01 9.09 35.14
CA GLU A 145 11.22 8.29 34.89
C GLU A 145 11.19 7.64 33.49
N ALA A 146 10.05 7.11 33.03
CA ALA A 146 9.92 6.57 31.66
C ALA A 146 9.91 7.65 30.56
N LYS A 147 9.63 8.91 30.90
CA LYS A 147 9.78 10.07 30.00
C LYS A 147 11.23 10.57 30.00
N GLU A 148 11.90 10.56 31.16
CA GLU A 148 13.31 10.92 31.32
C GLU A 148 14.26 9.88 30.73
N GLU A 149 14.04 8.57 30.93
CA GLU A 149 14.81 7.49 30.28
C GLU A 149 14.70 7.56 28.76
N LYS A 150 13.54 7.96 28.22
CA LYS A 150 13.39 8.21 26.79
C LYS A 150 14.16 9.45 26.33
N GLU A 151 14.19 10.52 27.11
CA GLU A 151 14.99 11.70 26.80
C GLU A 151 16.51 11.46 26.96
N GLU A 152 16.91 10.61 27.90
CA GLU A 152 18.29 10.20 28.14
C GLU A 152 18.78 9.20 27.09
N GLU A 153 17.97 8.21 26.68
CA GLU A 153 18.26 7.37 25.50
C GLU A 153 18.40 8.24 24.26
N ILE A 154 17.54 9.24 24.07
CA ILE A 154 17.66 10.20 22.97
C ILE A 154 18.98 10.96 23.10
N ARG A 155 19.32 11.52 24.26
CA ARG A 155 20.57 12.28 24.50
C ARG A 155 21.84 11.45 24.36
N GLU A 156 21.86 10.21 24.85
CA GLU A 156 23.00 9.30 24.68
C GLU A 156 23.14 8.88 23.22
N THR A 157 22.03 8.71 22.51
CA THR A 157 22.05 8.44 21.07
C THR A 157 22.54 9.68 20.32
N THR A 158 22.15 10.91 20.69
CA THR A 158 22.68 12.14 20.11
C THR A 158 24.17 12.33 20.42
N LYS A 159 24.62 12.01 21.65
CA LYS A 159 26.04 12.07 22.02
C LYS A 159 26.89 11.01 21.33
N LYS A 160 26.40 9.79 21.17
CA LYS A 160 27.08 8.74 20.39
C LYS A 160 27.14 9.11 18.90
N LEU A 161 26.09 9.74 18.37
CA LEU A 161 26.10 10.33 17.03
C LEU A 161 27.07 11.52 16.90
N GLU A 162 27.20 12.36 17.93
CA GLU A 162 28.16 13.49 17.93
C GLU A 162 29.62 13.02 18.13
N GLU A 163 29.85 11.96 18.92
CA GLU A 163 31.17 11.36 19.09
C GLU A 163 31.62 10.58 17.84
N GLU A 164 30.71 9.89 17.14
CA GLU A 164 31.00 9.26 15.83
C GLU A 164 31.25 10.26 14.71
N VAL A 165 30.70 11.49 14.79
CA VAL A 165 30.98 12.57 13.84
C VAL A 165 32.37 13.19 14.05
N SER A 166 33.05 12.93 15.18
CA SER A 166 34.38 13.50 15.47
C SER A 166 35.59 12.64 15.08
N LYS A 167 35.39 11.39 14.60
CA LYS A 167 36.49 10.63 13.99
C LYS A 167 36.78 11.19 12.60
N ARG A 168 37.79 12.07 12.52
CA ARG A 168 38.48 12.44 11.27
C ARG A 168 38.74 11.17 10.47
N VAL A 169 38.00 10.97 9.37
CA VAL A 169 38.26 9.89 8.44
C VAL A 169 39.47 10.29 7.62
N GLU A 170 40.59 9.61 7.84
CA GLU A 170 41.73 9.63 6.91
C GLU A 170 41.24 9.05 5.57
N ILE A 171 41.06 9.90 4.57
CA ILE A 171 40.73 9.47 3.21
C ILE A 171 42.00 8.80 2.66
N PRO A 172 41.98 7.50 2.31
CA PRO A 172 43.13 6.85 1.69
C PRO A 172 43.47 7.55 0.37
N GLU A 173 44.75 7.83 0.11
CA GLU A 173 45.20 8.52 -1.12
C GLU A 173 45.50 7.57 -2.29
N GLU A 174 45.40 6.25 -2.09
CA GLU A 174 45.84 5.25 -3.08
C GLU A 174 44.71 4.55 -3.83
N ILE A 175 45.00 4.16 -5.08
CA ILE A 175 44.12 3.32 -5.91
C ILE A 175 44.47 1.86 -5.64
N GLU A 176 43.62 1.15 -4.90
CA GLU A 176 43.80 -0.27 -4.61
C GLU A 176 43.07 -1.12 -5.65
N ILE A 177 43.81 -1.97 -6.39
CA ILE A 177 43.25 -2.92 -7.35
C ILE A 177 43.61 -4.33 -6.93
N THR A 178 42.59 -5.14 -6.62
CA THR A 178 42.72 -6.55 -6.27
C THR A 178 42.08 -7.41 -7.36
N ILE A 179 42.77 -8.43 -7.84
CA ILE A 179 42.26 -9.36 -8.86
C ILE A 179 42.16 -10.76 -8.25
N GLY A 180 41.01 -11.40 -8.39
CA GLY A 180 40.77 -12.78 -7.97
C GLY A 180 40.31 -13.66 -9.13
N GLY A 181 40.57 -14.95 -9.05
CA GLY A 181 40.17 -15.94 -10.07
C GLY A 181 41.36 -16.58 -10.78
N ASP A 182 41.07 -17.51 -11.69
CA ASP A 182 42.05 -18.28 -12.46
C ASP A 182 42.44 -17.47 -13.71
N VAL A 183 43.56 -16.75 -13.64
CA VAL A 183 43.99 -15.76 -14.65
C VAL A 183 45.39 -16.09 -15.16
N GLU A 184 45.53 -16.29 -16.48
CA GLU A 184 46.83 -16.48 -17.12
C GLU A 184 47.62 -15.15 -17.22
N ASP A 185 46.93 -14.00 -17.35
CA ASP A 185 47.53 -12.65 -17.51
C ASP A 185 46.97 -11.61 -16.52
N GLU A 186 47.23 -11.79 -15.22
CA GLU A 186 46.81 -10.85 -14.16
C GLU A 186 47.30 -9.41 -14.41
N LYS A 187 48.51 -9.25 -14.98
CA LYS A 187 49.10 -7.95 -15.31
C LYS A 187 48.29 -7.17 -16.34
N MET A 188 47.83 -7.83 -17.40
CA MET A 188 47.03 -7.21 -18.46
C MET A 188 45.68 -6.71 -17.92
N VAL A 189 45.06 -7.47 -17.01
CA VAL A 189 43.79 -7.09 -16.37
C VAL A 189 44.00 -5.89 -15.45
N LYS A 190 45.10 -5.86 -14.69
CA LYS A 190 45.44 -4.74 -13.81
C LYS A 190 45.69 -3.46 -14.60
N GLU A 191 46.46 -3.53 -15.69
CA GLU A 191 46.72 -2.40 -16.59
C GLU A 191 45.43 -1.84 -17.21
N ALA A 192 44.51 -2.72 -17.64
CA ALA A 192 43.22 -2.31 -18.18
C ALA A 192 42.33 -1.58 -17.17
N ILE A 193 42.31 -2.04 -15.92
CA ILE A 193 41.57 -1.39 -14.83
C ILE A 193 42.23 -0.06 -14.46
N GLN A 194 43.57 0.02 -14.43
CA GLN A 194 44.30 1.26 -14.20
C GLN A 194 44.02 2.31 -15.28
N GLU A 195 44.03 1.92 -16.56
CA GLU A 195 43.71 2.81 -17.67
C GLU A 195 42.25 3.30 -17.59
N TYR A 196 41.33 2.40 -17.22
CA TYR A 196 39.94 2.76 -16.94
C TYR A 196 39.82 3.82 -15.83
N VAL A 197 40.49 3.63 -14.68
CA VAL A 197 40.46 4.59 -13.57
C VAL A 197 41.05 5.94 -13.97
N LYS A 198 42.13 5.93 -14.76
CA LYS A 198 42.77 7.16 -15.26
C LYS A 198 41.80 7.97 -16.11
N ILE A 199 41.10 7.33 -17.03
CA ILE A 199 40.09 7.97 -17.89
C ILE A 199 38.93 8.53 -17.06
N VAL A 200 38.47 7.77 -16.07
CA VAL A 200 37.41 8.21 -15.15
C VAL A 200 37.87 9.44 -14.35
N LYS A 201 39.10 9.43 -13.83
CA LYS A 201 39.71 10.56 -13.11
C LYS A 201 39.79 11.82 -13.97
N GLU A 202 40.28 11.70 -15.21
CA GLU A 202 40.39 12.82 -16.15
C GLU A 202 39.02 13.41 -16.52
N GLU A 203 38.00 12.57 -16.75
CA GLU A 203 36.66 13.04 -17.12
C GLU A 203 35.89 13.62 -15.94
N ILE A 204 36.04 13.06 -14.73
CA ILE A 204 35.48 13.64 -13.48
C ILE A 204 36.07 15.03 -13.26
N ASN A 205 37.40 15.16 -13.28
CA ASN A 205 38.08 16.44 -13.05
C ASN A 205 37.74 17.49 -14.12
N ARG A 206 37.40 17.07 -15.35
CA ARG A 206 37.09 17.98 -16.46
C ARG A 206 35.62 18.38 -16.53
N GLN A 207 34.69 17.47 -16.27
CA GLN A 207 33.24 17.71 -16.42
C GLN A 207 32.56 18.18 -15.14
N LEU A 208 33.11 17.85 -13.97
CA LEU A 208 32.57 18.26 -12.69
C LEU A 208 33.43 19.40 -12.15
N LYS A 209 32.89 20.62 -12.19
CA LYS A 209 33.52 21.78 -11.53
C LYS A 209 33.73 21.43 -10.06
N GLU A 210 34.96 21.61 -9.58
CA GLU A 210 35.36 21.45 -8.18
C GLU A 210 35.31 20.03 -7.60
N ALA A 211 35.04 18.99 -8.39
CA ALA A 211 35.09 17.60 -7.90
C ALA A 211 36.38 16.88 -8.35
N GLN A 212 37.04 16.20 -7.42
CA GLN A 212 38.25 15.43 -7.65
C GLN A 212 38.08 13.98 -7.17
N LEU A 213 38.42 13.02 -8.03
CA LEU A 213 38.55 11.63 -7.60
C LEU A 213 39.85 11.46 -6.78
N ARG A 214 39.70 11.17 -5.48
CA ARG A 214 40.82 11.01 -4.54
C ARG A 214 41.33 9.58 -4.50
N SER A 215 40.45 8.61 -4.30
CA SER A 215 40.81 7.18 -4.28
C SER A 215 39.74 6.30 -4.91
N ALA A 216 40.16 5.10 -5.29
CA ALA A 216 39.29 4.07 -5.83
C ALA A 216 39.76 2.70 -5.34
N ARG A 217 38.84 1.90 -4.80
CA ARG A 217 39.06 0.48 -4.50
C ARG A 217 38.33 -0.36 -5.53
N ILE A 218 39.05 -1.18 -6.28
CA ILE A 218 38.46 -2.00 -7.33
C ILE A 218 38.88 -3.45 -7.12
N THR A 219 37.90 -4.32 -6.95
CA THR A 219 38.08 -5.77 -6.90
C THR A 219 37.50 -6.37 -8.17
N GLY A 220 38.34 -7.08 -8.94
CA GLY A 220 37.96 -7.76 -10.17
C GLY A 220 38.03 -9.28 -10.01
N GLU A 221 36.91 -9.98 -10.19
CA GLU A 221 36.88 -11.45 -10.25
C GLU A 221 36.79 -11.92 -11.70
N VAL A 222 37.81 -12.62 -12.19
CA VAL A 222 37.87 -13.14 -13.55
C VAL A 222 37.21 -14.53 -13.60
N GLY A 223 36.25 -14.67 -14.50
CA GLY A 223 35.62 -15.95 -14.87
C GLY A 223 35.87 -16.28 -16.34
N ARG A 224 35.23 -17.36 -16.84
CA ARG A 224 35.39 -17.80 -18.24
C ARG A 224 34.81 -16.77 -19.23
N GLY A 225 35.66 -15.83 -19.69
CA GLY A 225 35.32 -14.78 -20.67
C GLY A 225 34.68 -13.51 -20.09
N THR A 226 34.59 -13.38 -18.76
CA THR A 226 33.96 -12.25 -18.08
C THR A 226 34.80 -11.77 -16.90
N ILE A 227 34.75 -10.46 -16.60
CA ILE A 227 35.34 -9.89 -15.39
C ILE A 227 34.24 -9.24 -14.55
N SER A 228 34.02 -9.73 -13.34
CA SER A 228 33.07 -9.15 -12.40
C SER A 228 33.76 -8.07 -11.59
N LEU A 229 33.21 -6.85 -11.59
CA LEU A 229 33.81 -5.69 -10.94
C LEU A 229 32.98 -5.28 -9.73
N ASN A 230 33.66 -5.17 -8.58
CA ASN A 230 33.20 -4.45 -7.40
C ASN A 230 34.08 -3.21 -7.26
N ALA A 231 33.51 -2.00 -7.33
CA ALA A 231 34.30 -0.78 -7.28
C ALA A 231 33.71 0.27 -6.33
N GLU A 232 34.56 0.87 -5.50
CA GLU A 232 34.22 1.99 -4.62
C GLU A 232 35.08 3.18 -5.00
N PHE A 233 34.44 4.30 -5.36
CA PHE A 233 35.11 5.54 -5.74
C PHE A 233 34.86 6.62 -4.71
N TYR A 234 35.93 7.29 -4.24
CA TYR A 234 35.85 8.39 -3.29
C TYR A 234 36.18 9.71 -3.99
N ILE A 235 35.19 10.60 -4.02
CA ILE A 235 35.24 11.87 -4.77
C ILE A 235 35.07 13.01 -3.78
N THR A 236 36.00 13.95 -3.76
CA THR A 236 35.92 15.15 -2.91
C THR A 236 35.51 16.35 -3.74
N ALA A 237 34.59 17.18 -3.24
CA ALA A 237 34.29 18.48 -3.83
C ALA A 237 34.29 19.60 -2.78
N GLU A 238 34.67 20.81 -3.19
CA GLU A 238 34.68 21.99 -2.30
C GLU A 238 33.27 22.57 -2.12
N GLU A 239 32.50 22.68 -3.22
CA GLU A 239 31.08 23.10 -3.19
C GLU A 239 30.21 22.25 -4.13
N GLY A 240 28.90 22.20 -3.86
CA GLY A 240 27.91 21.55 -4.73
C GLY A 240 26.92 20.64 -4.00
N ASN A 241 25.96 20.09 -4.74
CA ASN A 241 25.01 19.11 -4.20
C ASN A 241 25.63 17.69 -4.28
N PRO A 242 25.85 16.99 -3.13
CA PRO A 242 26.47 15.67 -3.10
C PRO A 242 25.77 14.63 -3.97
N GLU A 243 24.44 14.68 -4.07
CA GLU A 243 23.66 13.70 -4.81
C GLU A 243 23.77 13.90 -6.33
N ILE A 244 23.79 15.16 -6.77
CA ILE A 244 23.99 15.50 -8.18
C ILE A 244 25.40 15.10 -8.62
N LEU A 245 26.40 15.39 -7.80
CA LEU A 245 27.78 14.96 -8.04
C LEU A 245 27.88 13.44 -8.05
N LYS A 246 27.25 12.74 -7.10
CA LYS A 246 27.24 11.27 -7.04
C LYS A 246 26.62 10.66 -8.28
N ARG A 247 25.45 11.14 -8.74
CA ARG A 247 24.79 10.65 -9.97
C ARG A 247 25.63 10.91 -11.22
N ARG A 248 26.21 12.10 -11.36
CA ARG A 248 27.06 12.43 -12.51
C ARG A 248 28.34 11.61 -12.51
N SER A 249 28.95 11.40 -11.35
CA SER A 249 30.12 10.55 -11.20
C SER A 249 29.81 9.09 -11.54
N LEU A 250 28.70 8.54 -11.02
CA LEU A 250 28.24 7.19 -11.40
C LEU A 250 27.99 7.05 -12.90
N PHE A 251 27.43 8.08 -13.54
CA PHE A 251 27.26 8.09 -15.00
C PHE A 251 28.60 8.01 -15.74
N ILE A 252 29.60 8.81 -15.33
CA ILE A 252 30.95 8.79 -15.94
C ILE A 252 31.63 7.44 -15.70
N ILE A 253 31.54 6.91 -14.47
CA ILE A 253 32.09 5.61 -14.08
C ILE A 253 31.52 4.51 -14.99
N ASN A 254 30.19 4.45 -15.14
CA ASN A 254 29.49 3.45 -15.95
C ASN A 254 29.74 3.60 -17.45
N LYS A 255 29.84 4.84 -17.95
CA LYS A 255 30.11 5.14 -19.37
C LYS A 255 31.42 4.53 -19.86
N HIS A 256 32.44 4.45 -19.00
CA HIS A 256 33.78 3.96 -19.39
C HIS A 256 34.05 2.49 -19.07
N VAL A 257 33.19 1.81 -18.32
CA VAL A 257 33.36 0.36 -18.01
C VAL A 257 33.62 -0.49 -19.26
N PRO A 258 32.94 -0.27 -20.42
CA PRO A 258 33.20 -1.05 -21.63
C PRO A 258 34.63 -0.95 -22.18
N LYS A 259 35.44 0.04 -21.77
CA LYS A 259 36.83 0.18 -22.22
C LYS A 259 37.73 -0.93 -21.67
N ILE A 260 37.41 -1.50 -20.52
CA ILE A 260 38.14 -2.65 -19.94
C ILE A 260 38.12 -3.85 -20.91
N ARG A 261 37.00 -4.04 -21.62
CA ARG A 261 36.86 -5.09 -22.65
C ARG A 261 37.81 -4.90 -23.83
N LYS A 262 38.16 -3.66 -24.19
CA LYS A 262 39.02 -3.38 -25.35
C LYS A 262 40.44 -3.88 -25.15
N ILE A 263 40.91 -3.89 -23.90
CA ILE A 263 42.28 -4.24 -23.54
C ILE A 263 42.37 -5.72 -23.14
N THR A 264 41.39 -6.22 -22.38
CA THR A 264 41.43 -7.58 -21.82
C THR A 264 40.69 -8.62 -22.66
N ASN A 265 39.86 -8.19 -23.62
CA ASN A 265 38.88 -9.01 -24.33
C ASN A 265 37.84 -9.72 -23.41
N LEU A 266 37.84 -9.42 -22.11
CA LEU A 266 36.87 -9.93 -21.14
C LEU A 266 35.64 -9.01 -21.10
N LYS A 267 34.45 -9.59 -21.01
CA LYS A 267 33.22 -8.80 -20.83
C LYS A 267 33.11 -8.32 -19.37
N PRO A 268 33.13 -7.00 -19.09
CA PRO A 268 32.95 -6.51 -17.72
C PRO A 268 31.48 -6.66 -17.29
N ILE A 269 31.28 -7.18 -16.09
CA ILE A 269 30.00 -7.32 -15.40
C ILE A 269 30.09 -6.50 -14.13
N ILE A 270 29.20 -5.53 -13.99
CA ILE A 270 29.11 -4.69 -12.79
C ILE A 270 28.35 -5.48 -11.73
N LYS A 271 29.03 -5.89 -10.64
CA LYS A 271 28.37 -6.52 -9.49
C LYS A 271 27.93 -5.45 -8.49
N ASP A 272 28.86 -4.58 -8.10
CA ASP A 272 28.59 -3.45 -7.21
C ASP A 272 29.49 -2.26 -7.55
N ILE A 273 28.91 -1.08 -7.71
CA ILE A 273 29.66 0.17 -7.93
C ILE A 273 29.12 1.23 -6.99
N LYS A 274 29.97 1.70 -6.08
CA LYS A 274 29.66 2.76 -5.12
C LYS A 274 30.47 4.01 -5.46
N ALA A 275 29.80 5.15 -5.46
CA ALA A 275 30.44 6.46 -5.50
C ALA A 275 30.14 7.20 -4.20
N ASN A 276 31.17 7.46 -3.41
CA ASN A 276 31.12 8.20 -2.17
C ASN A 276 31.59 9.62 -2.46
N VAL A 277 30.68 10.59 -2.33
CA VAL A 277 31.01 12.01 -2.51
C VAL A 277 31.14 12.65 -1.14
N VAL A 278 32.28 13.29 -0.91
CA VAL A 278 32.60 14.04 0.30
C VAL A 278 32.62 15.52 -0.08
N ILE A 279 31.77 16.33 0.55
CA ILE A 279 31.79 17.79 0.39
C ILE A 279 32.15 18.39 1.75
N GLY A 280 33.27 19.11 1.80
CA GLY A 280 33.85 19.55 3.09
C GLY A 280 34.14 18.37 4.02
N GLU A 281 33.51 18.34 5.20
CA GLU A 281 33.68 17.31 6.24
C GLU A 281 32.49 16.34 6.41
N THR A 282 31.49 16.34 5.51
CA THR A 282 30.30 15.46 5.66
C THR A 282 30.28 14.32 4.64
N ILE A 283 30.28 13.08 5.14
CA ILE A 283 30.14 11.85 4.35
C ILE A 283 28.65 11.51 4.23
N SER A 284 28.15 11.39 3.00
CA SER A 284 26.81 10.85 2.74
C SER A 284 26.92 9.49 2.04
N THR A 285 27.07 8.41 2.82
CA THR A 285 26.90 7.03 2.36
C THR A 285 25.42 6.63 2.42
N MET A 286 24.93 5.94 1.37
CA MET A 286 23.50 5.71 1.11
C MET A 286 22.86 4.60 1.97
N GLU A 287 23.63 3.62 2.47
CA GLU A 287 23.02 2.34 2.90
C GLU A 287 22.50 2.33 4.34
N GLU A 288 23.01 3.17 5.24
CA GLU A 288 22.52 3.23 6.63
C GLU A 288 21.29 4.15 6.79
N LYS A 289 21.08 5.10 5.86
CA LYS A 289 19.92 6.01 5.88
C LYS A 289 18.72 5.53 5.06
N GLU A 290 18.92 4.79 3.97
CA GLU A 290 17.83 4.26 3.14
C GLU A 290 16.96 3.21 3.87
N ARG A 291 17.53 2.46 4.83
CA ARG A 291 16.76 1.49 5.64
C ARG A 291 16.04 2.10 6.84
N GLY A 292 16.43 3.28 7.31
CA GLY A 292 15.78 3.97 8.43
C GLY A 292 14.62 4.88 8.03
N GLU A 293 14.76 5.62 6.91
CA GLU A 293 13.88 6.74 6.58
C GLU A 293 12.59 6.35 5.82
N VAL A 294 12.57 5.23 5.08
CA VAL A 294 11.33 4.75 4.41
C VAL A 294 10.33 4.12 5.39
N THR A 295 10.82 3.62 6.53
CA THR A 295 10.00 2.94 7.56
C THR A 295 9.32 3.90 8.54
N LEU A 296 9.94 5.05 8.87
CA LEU A 296 9.37 5.98 9.86
C LEU A 296 8.25 6.86 9.30
N TRP A 297 8.29 7.22 8.01
CA TRP A 297 7.31 8.14 7.41
C TRP A 297 6.01 7.47 6.94
N ARG A 298 6.04 6.17 6.63
CA ARG A 298 4.83 5.38 6.30
C ARG A 298 3.95 5.12 7.53
N LEU A 299 4.48 5.31 8.74
CA LEU A 299 3.78 5.06 10.01
C LEU A 299 3.02 6.29 10.55
N THR A 300 3.34 7.50 10.09
CA THR A 300 2.66 8.75 10.49
C THR A 300 2.23 9.54 9.26
N LYS A 301 1.14 9.13 8.61
CA LYS A 301 0.56 9.89 7.49
C LYS A 301 0.20 11.30 8.01
N PRO A 302 0.74 12.39 7.43
CA PRO A 302 0.37 13.75 7.83
C PRO A 302 -1.13 13.99 7.58
N PRO A 303 -1.75 14.97 8.28
CA PRO A 303 -3.18 15.23 8.15
C PRO A 303 -3.56 15.63 6.72
N THR A 304 -4.60 15.00 6.17
CA THR A 304 -5.21 15.41 4.91
C THR A 304 -6.07 16.65 5.13
N HIS A 305 -5.78 17.72 4.41
CA HIS A 305 -6.52 18.98 4.45
C HIS A 305 -7.42 19.11 3.23
N GLU A 306 -8.71 19.34 3.46
CA GLU A 306 -9.64 19.73 2.40
C GLU A 306 -9.43 21.23 2.08
N LEU A 307 -8.99 21.52 0.86
CA LEU A 307 -8.74 22.90 0.39
C LEU A 307 -9.93 23.47 -0.38
N ALA A 308 -10.71 22.60 -1.01
CA ALA A 308 -11.97 22.89 -1.72
C ALA A 308 -12.81 21.60 -1.75
N LYS A 309 -14.09 21.71 -2.17
CA LYS A 309 -15.06 20.60 -2.19
C LYS A 309 -14.59 19.35 -2.98
N ASN A 310 -13.66 19.53 -3.92
CA ASN A 310 -13.08 18.50 -4.76
C ASN A 310 -11.54 18.40 -4.65
N LEU A 311 -10.91 19.07 -3.67
CA LEU A 311 -9.45 19.16 -3.55
C LEU A 311 -8.95 18.80 -2.15
N TYR A 312 -8.16 17.73 -2.07
CA TYR A 312 -7.56 17.22 -0.85
C TYR A 312 -6.04 17.28 -0.95
N LEU A 313 -5.38 17.88 0.06
CA LEU A 313 -3.93 18.01 0.14
C LEU A 313 -3.42 17.34 1.41
N THR A 314 -2.62 16.30 1.27
CA THR A 314 -1.93 15.63 2.38
C THR A 314 -0.49 16.10 2.40
N VAL A 315 -0.10 16.90 3.40
CA VAL A 315 1.25 17.49 3.49
C VAL A 315 1.60 17.80 4.95
N ASP A 316 2.90 17.80 5.28
CA ASP A 316 3.38 18.28 6.57
C ASP A 316 2.92 19.74 6.81
N PRO A 317 2.32 20.06 7.98
CA PRO A 317 1.87 21.41 8.31
C PRO A 317 2.89 22.52 8.08
N LYS A 318 4.20 22.24 8.22
CA LYS A 318 5.29 23.21 8.03
C LYS A 318 5.40 23.68 6.57
N PHE A 319 5.11 22.80 5.60
CA PHE A 319 5.29 23.10 4.17
C PHE A 319 3.97 23.38 3.44
N LYS A 320 2.85 23.31 4.16
CA LYS A 320 1.51 23.47 3.62
C LYS A 320 1.33 24.70 2.73
N GLN A 321 1.87 25.85 3.15
CA GLN A 321 1.70 27.11 2.42
C GLN A 321 2.26 27.06 1.00
N TYR A 322 3.37 26.35 0.78
CA TYR A 322 4.01 26.22 -0.53
C TYR A 322 3.17 25.35 -1.48
N PHE A 323 2.56 24.29 -0.96
CA PHE A 323 1.86 23.30 -1.79
C PHE A 323 0.36 23.59 -2.01
N ILE A 324 -0.23 24.53 -1.25
CA ILE A 324 -1.61 25.00 -1.53
C ILE A 324 -1.70 25.62 -2.93
N GLY A 325 -0.73 26.45 -3.30
CA GLY A 325 -0.69 27.10 -4.61
C GLY A 325 -0.62 26.07 -5.73
N PHE A 326 0.30 25.10 -5.60
CA PHE A 326 0.43 23.98 -6.51
C PHE A 326 -0.88 23.21 -6.70
N ALA A 327 -1.53 22.80 -5.61
CA ALA A 327 -2.74 21.98 -5.69
C ALA A 327 -3.91 22.73 -6.35
N ARG A 328 -4.05 24.03 -6.08
CA ARG A 328 -5.09 24.89 -6.69
C ARG A 328 -4.84 25.15 -8.17
N THR A 329 -3.59 25.46 -8.54
CA THR A 329 -3.22 25.69 -9.94
C THR A 329 -3.39 24.41 -10.76
N LEU A 330 -2.96 23.27 -10.21
CA LEU A 330 -3.13 21.97 -10.84
C LEU A 330 -4.61 21.63 -11.08
N LEU A 331 -5.48 21.88 -10.09
CA LEU A 331 -6.92 21.67 -10.25
C LEU A 331 -7.49 22.55 -11.40
N LYS A 332 -7.15 23.84 -11.40
CA LYS A 332 -7.65 24.79 -12.40
C LYS A 332 -7.21 24.40 -13.82
N GLU A 333 -5.94 24.05 -14.00
CA GLU A 333 -5.43 23.64 -15.31
C GLU A 333 -6.06 22.31 -15.78
N ILE A 334 -6.38 21.38 -14.87
CA ILE A 334 -7.10 20.15 -15.22
C ILE A 334 -8.53 20.45 -15.68
N GLU A 335 -9.22 21.36 -15.00
CA GLU A 335 -10.58 21.80 -15.38
C GLU A 335 -10.57 22.54 -16.73
N GLU A 336 -9.54 23.35 -17.02
CA GLU A 336 -9.34 24.01 -18.32
C GLU A 336 -9.15 23.01 -19.48
N GLN A 337 -8.68 21.79 -19.20
CA GLN A 337 -8.59 20.70 -20.19
C GLN A 337 -9.93 19.98 -20.44
N GLY A 338 -11.05 20.50 -19.91
CA GLY A 338 -12.39 19.95 -20.14
C GLY A 338 -12.71 18.72 -19.29
N VAL A 339 -12.03 18.55 -18.15
CA VAL A 339 -12.29 17.47 -17.19
C VAL A 339 -13.11 17.99 -16.01
N SER A 340 -14.27 17.38 -15.76
CA SER A 340 -15.05 17.64 -14.55
C SER A 340 -14.47 16.80 -13.41
N VAL A 341 -13.81 17.46 -12.45
CA VAL A 341 -13.10 16.79 -11.36
C VAL A 341 -14.05 16.51 -10.19
N ASP A 342 -14.30 15.22 -9.92
CA ASP A 342 -15.10 14.77 -8.77
C ASP A 342 -14.25 14.76 -7.49
N LYS A 343 -12.98 14.31 -7.58
CA LYS A 343 -12.02 14.31 -6.46
C LYS A 343 -10.58 14.39 -6.98
N LEU A 344 -9.81 15.40 -6.54
CA LEU A 344 -8.37 15.51 -6.70
C LEU A 344 -7.70 15.39 -5.34
N GLU A 345 -6.86 14.37 -5.17
CA GLU A 345 -6.07 14.14 -3.97
C GLU A 345 -4.58 14.24 -4.31
N VAL A 346 -3.92 15.22 -3.70
CA VAL A 346 -2.49 15.46 -3.84
C VAL A 346 -1.84 15.07 -2.51
N GLU A 347 -1.08 13.98 -2.54
CA GLU A 347 -0.32 13.51 -1.39
C GLU A 347 1.15 13.86 -1.58
N ILE A 348 1.70 14.58 -0.61
CA ILE A 348 3.10 14.98 -0.59
C ILE A 348 3.78 14.21 0.53
N LEU A 349 4.70 13.35 0.13
CA LEU A 349 5.54 12.60 1.03
C LEU A 349 6.89 13.29 1.15
N GLY A 350 7.49 13.29 2.35
CA GLY A 350 8.78 13.92 2.60
C GLY A 350 8.70 15.28 3.32
N GLY A 351 9.85 15.93 3.53
CA GLY A 351 9.94 17.14 4.34
C GLY A 351 11.33 17.52 4.84
N VAL A 352 12.28 16.58 4.89
CA VAL A 352 13.63 16.84 5.40
C VAL A 352 14.59 17.26 4.28
N ARG A 353 14.67 16.50 3.18
CA ARG A 353 15.59 16.76 2.05
C ARG A 353 14.90 16.87 0.69
N GLU A 354 13.86 16.08 0.46
CA GLU A 354 13.09 16.06 -0.78
C GLU A 354 11.58 15.90 -0.51
N PHE A 355 10.80 16.18 -1.54
CA PHE A 355 9.35 16.00 -1.58
C PHE A 355 8.96 15.14 -2.78
N GLU A 356 8.11 14.17 -2.50
CA GLU A 356 7.52 13.27 -3.47
C GLU A 356 6.03 13.60 -3.60
N ILE A 357 5.59 13.92 -4.81
CA ILE A 357 4.19 14.24 -5.10
C ILE A 357 3.51 13.02 -5.73
N ASN A 358 2.42 12.58 -5.11
CA ASN A 358 1.50 11.57 -5.59
C ASN A 358 0.14 12.21 -5.87
N ILE A 359 -0.40 11.98 -7.05
CA ILE A 359 -1.65 12.60 -7.52
C ILE A 359 -2.65 11.51 -7.84
N ASN A 360 -3.82 11.57 -7.19
CA ASN A 360 -4.99 10.75 -7.52
C ASN A 360 -6.11 11.67 -8.02
N LEU A 361 -6.48 11.51 -9.28
CA LEU A 361 -7.60 12.23 -9.90
C LEU A 361 -8.76 11.27 -10.18
N ARG A 362 -9.96 11.63 -9.73
CA ARG A 362 -11.23 11.05 -10.13
C ARG A 362 -12.08 12.10 -10.81
N GLY A 363 -12.61 11.79 -11.99
CA GLY A 363 -13.46 12.73 -12.70
C GLY A 363 -14.12 12.18 -13.94
N LYS A 364 -14.76 13.06 -14.68
CA LYS A 364 -15.48 12.77 -15.93
C LYS A 364 -14.88 13.62 -17.03
N SER A 365 -14.54 12.98 -18.15
CA SER A 365 -14.15 13.68 -19.38
C SER A 365 -14.98 13.14 -20.54
N ARG A 366 -15.36 14.03 -21.46
CA ARG A 366 -16.07 13.67 -22.70
C ARG A 366 -15.10 13.31 -23.82
N ASP A 367 -13.92 13.92 -23.83
CA ASP A 367 -13.03 13.95 -25.00
C ASP A 367 -11.66 13.31 -24.75
N LEU A 368 -11.28 13.06 -23.48
CA LEU A 368 -9.95 12.56 -23.12
C LEU A 368 -10.01 11.13 -22.56
N ASP A 369 -9.14 10.26 -23.12
CA ASP A 369 -8.86 8.93 -22.58
C ASP A 369 -7.98 9.01 -21.33
N GLU A 370 -8.12 8.05 -20.42
CA GLU A 370 -7.35 7.97 -19.16
C GLU A 370 -5.83 8.10 -19.34
N PRO A 371 -5.18 7.41 -20.31
CA PRO A 371 -3.73 7.51 -20.48
C PRO A 371 -3.27 8.88 -21.00
N ARG A 372 -4.10 9.52 -21.85
CA ARG A 372 -3.81 10.85 -22.38
C ARG A 372 -3.91 11.89 -21.28
N LEU A 373 -4.97 11.80 -20.47
CA LEU A 373 -5.16 12.68 -19.33
C LEU A 373 -4.04 12.49 -18.29
N GLN A 374 -3.64 11.24 -18.01
CA GLN A 374 -2.52 10.95 -17.13
C GLN A 374 -1.22 11.58 -17.63
N ALA A 375 -0.93 11.53 -18.92
CA ALA A 375 0.26 12.16 -19.51
C ALA A 375 0.22 13.69 -19.39
N ILE A 376 -0.94 14.32 -19.63
CA ILE A 376 -1.15 15.76 -19.47
C ILE A 376 -0.92 16.16 -18.01
N ILE A 377 -1.57 15.50 -17.06
CA ILE A 377 -1.43 15.78 -15.63
C ILE A 377 0.01 15.59 -15.17
N THR A 378 0.68 14.53 -15.63
CA THR A 378 2.09 14.28 -15.31
C THR A 378 2.99 15.42 -15.81
N SER A 379 2.73 15.94 -17.01
CA SER A 379 3.46 17.08 -17.58
C SER A 379 3.24 18.36 -16.77
N LEU A 380 1.99 18.69 -16.45
CA LEU A 380 1.64 19.85 -15.63
C LEU A 380 2.24 19.76 -14.23
N ALA A 381 2.08 18.61 -13.57
CA ALA A 381 2.63 18.36 -12.25
C ALA A 381 4.16 18.48 -12.22
N LYS A 382 4.88 17.94 -13.23
CA LYS A 382 6.34 18.07 -13.31
C LYS A 382 6.80 19.51 -13.52
N ARG A 383 6.07 20.30 -14.32
CA ARG A 383 6.36 21.72 -14.53
C ARG A 383 6.27 22.48 -13.20
N HIS A 384 5.14 22.34 -12.51
CA HIS A 384 4.91 23.01 -11.22
C HIS A 384 5.83 22.48 -10.10
N ALA A 385 6.17 21.18 -10.10
CA ALA A 385 7.15 20.61 -9.17
C ALA A 385 8.55 21.21 -9.38
N SER A 386 8.94 21.47 -10.62
CA SER A 386 10.23 22.14 -10.91
C SER A 386 10.26 23.59 -10.42
N GLU A 387 9.12 24.29 -10.44
CA GLU A 387 9.00 25.65 -9.90
C GLU A 387 9.02 25.64 -8.37
N LEU A 388 8.26 24.73 -7.75
CA LEU A 388 8.28 24.50 -6.30
C LEU A 388 9.67 24.14 -5.79
N SER A 389 10.45 23.35 -6.54
CA SER A 389 11.81 22.99 -6.14
C SER A 389 12.72 24.21 -5.96
N LYS A 390 12.50 25.27 -6.75
CA LYS A 390 13.24 26.53 -6.63
C LYS A 390 12.78 27.36 -5.43
N ILE A 391 11.50 27.28 -5.07
CA ILE A 391 10.90 28.06 -3.98
C ILE A 391 11.20 27.44 -2.61
N VAL A 392 11.17 26.11 -2.52
CA VAL A 392 11.33 25.37 -1.27
C VAL A 392 12.80 24.96 -1.03
N GLU A 393 13.70 25.28 -1.97
CA GLU A 393 15.13 24.92 -1.98
C GLU A 393 15.40 23.43 -1.73
N LYS A 394 14.41 22.60 -2.08
CA LYS A 394 14.41 21.15 -1.88
C LYS A 394 14.01 20.48 -3.18
N TYR A 395 14.49 19.26 -3.40
CA TYR A 395 14.12 18.52 -4.59
C TYR A 395 12.64 18.09 -4.51
N VAL A 396 11.82 18.50 -5.47
CA VAL A 396 10.40 18.10 -5.56
C VAL A 396 10.21 17.30 -6.84
N TRP A 397 9.72 16.07 -6.74
CA TRP A 397 9.48 15.21 -7.89
C TRP A 397 8.12 14.53 -7.83
N VAL A 398 7.60 14.15 -9.00
CA VAL A 398 6.30 13.49 -9.13
C VAL A 398 6.53 12.00 -9.29
N ASN A 399 6.04 11.20 -8.33
CA ASN A 399 6.21 9.75 -8.34
C ASN A 399 5.08 9.04 -9.08
N ASN A 400 3.85 9.25 -8.62
CA ASN A 400 2.68 8.57 -9.17
C ASN A 400 1.58 9.55 -9.54
N VAL A 401 0.97 9.31 -10.70
CA VAL A 401 -0.24 9.99 -11.14
C VAL A 401 -1.23 8.91 -11.54
N ARG A 402 -2.29 8.74 -10.75
CA ARG A 402 -3.39 7.83 -11.08
C ARG A 402 -4.62 8.63 -11.48
N VAL A 403 -5.25 8.19 -12.56
CA VAL A 403 -6.43 8.82 -13.13
C VAL A 403 -7.49 7.75 -13.26
N GLU A 404 -8.65 8.00 -12.66
CA GLU A 404 -9.85 7.17 -12.80
C GLU A 404 -10.92 8.03 -13.47
N LEU A 405 -11.22 7.75 -14.74
CA LEU A 405 -12.28 8.44 -15.47
C LEU A 405 -13.56 7.61 -15.44
N ALA A 406 -14.59 8.16 -14.81
CA ALA A 406 -15.93 7.68 -15.06
C ALA A 406 -16.34 8.17 -16.46
N ARG A 407 -16.50 7.26 -17.42
CA ARG A 407 -17.15 7.61 -18.69
C ARG A 407 -18.51 8.20 -18.34
N PRO A 408 -18.85 9.42 -18.79
CA PRO A 408 -20.20 9.90 -18.65
C PRO A 408 -21.08 8.91 -19.42
N SER A 409 -21.79 8.06 -18.69
CA SER A 409 -22.96 7.38 -19.22
C SER A 409 -23.80 8.50 -19.84
N GLY A 410 -23.89 8.50 -21.17
CA GLY A 410 -24.78 9.40 -21.88
C GLY A 410 -26.14 9.31 -21.22
N ILE A 411 -26.53 10.42 -20.58
CA ILE A 411 -27.83 10.87 -20.08
C ILE A 411 -27.46 11.86 -18.96
N GLU A 412 -27.33 13.13 -19.32
CA GLU A 412 -27.76 14.18 -18.40
C GLU A 412 -29.21 13.84 -18.02
N LEU A 413 -29.38 13.30 -16.81
CA LEU A 413 -30.68 13.04 -16.24
C LEU A 413 -31.38 14.40 -16.15
N SER A 414 -32.39 14.57 -17.00
CA SER A 414 -33.34 15.70 -16.96
C SER A 414 -33.69 16.03 -15.51
N SER A 415 -33.79 17.32 -15.20
CA SER A 415 -34.17 17.86 -13.88
C SER A 415 -35.35 17.13 -13.21
N LYS A 416 -36.25 16.53 -14.00
CA LYS A 416 -37.34 15.66 -13.54
C LYS A 416 -36.86 14.37 -12.85
N ALA A 417 -35.79 13.73 -13.31
CA ALA A 417 -35.29 12.50 -12.70
C ALA A 417 -34.58 12.74 -11.36
N THR A 418 -33.93 13.89 -11.19
CA THR A 418 -33.41 14.34 -9.90
C THR A 418 -34.53 14.74 -8.93
N GLU A 419 -35.64 15.33 -9.42
CA GLU A 419 -36.85 15.54 -8.60
C GLU A 419 -37.51 14.22 -8.20
N ILE A 420 -37.56 13.23 -9.10
CA ILE A 420 -38.13 11.90 -8.80
C ILE A 420 -37.29 11.16 -7.76
N LEU A 421 -35.95 11.26 -7.81
CA LEU A 421 -35.07 10.67 -6.81
C LEU A 421 -35.21 11.35 -5.44
N LYS A 422 -35.31 12.68 -5.40
CA LYS A 422 -35.58 13.42 -4.16
C LYS A 422 -36.95 13.09 -3.57
N ARG A 423 -38.00 13.05 -4.39
CA ARG A 423 -39.34 12.63 -3.95
C ARG A 423 -39.36 11.20 -3.45
N LYS A 424 -38.57 10.32 -4.05
CA LYS A 424 -38.44 8.92 -3.59
C LYS A 424 -37.81 8.86 -2.19
N GLU A 425 -36.76 9.64 -1.95
CA GLU A 425 -36.06 9.71 -0.66
C GLU A 425 -36.93 10.35 0.43
N GLU A 426 -37.75 11.34 0.07
CA GLU A 426 -38.75 11.96 0.95
C GLU A 426 -39.88 10.97 1.30
N ILE A 427 -40.39 10.23 0.31
CA ILE A 427 -41.39 9.18 0.53
C ILE A 427 -40.81 8.06 1.40
N GLU A 428 -39.55 7.65 1.19
CA GLU A 428 -38.91 6.62 2.02
C GLU A 428 -38.80 7.07 3.49
N LYS A 429 -38.42 8.32 3.75
CA LYS A 429 -38.38 8.87 5.13
C LYS A 429 -39.75 9.04 5.74
N GLU A 430 -40.75 9.44 4.95
CA GLU A 430 -42.12 9.62 5.41
C GLU A 430 -42.78 8.27 5.70
N VAL A 431 -42.49 7.24 4.89
CA VAL A 431 -42.88 5.85 5.14
C VAL A 431 -42.15 5.29 6.36
N GLU A 432 -40.86 5.58 6.56
CA GLU A 432 -40.12 5.16 7.77
C GLU A 432 -40.69 5.81 9.04
N ARG A 433 -41.13 7.07 8.94
CA ARG A 433 -41.83 7.77 10.04
C ARG A 433 -43.20 7.15 10.31
N MET A 434 -43.99 6.87 9.26
CA MET A 434 -45.28 6.19 9.38
C MET A 434 -45.14 4.76 9.94
N LEU A 435 -44.08 4.04 9.60
CA LEU A 435 -43.78 2.70 10.12
C LEU A 435 -43.42 2.74 11.62
N LYS A 436 -42.69 3.76 12.07
CA LYS A 436 -42.39 3.97 13.50
C LYS A 436 -43.59 4.45 14.31
N GLU A 437 -44.44 5.29 13.72
CA GLU A 437 -45.66 5.80 14.36
C GLU A 437 -46.77 4.75 14.43
N ALA A 438 -46.86 3.83 13.47
CA ALA A 438 -47.89 2.79 13.44
C ALA A 438 -47.59 1.58 14.34
N GLY A 439 -46.32 1.31 14.69
CA GLY A 439 -45.96 0.24 15.64
C GLY A 439 -46.42 -1.17 15.22
N ILE A 440 -46.33 -1.53 13.93
CA ILE A 440 -46.77 -2.84 13.43
C ILE A 440 -45.59 -3.53 12.73
N GLU A 441 -45.05 -4.58 13.36
CA GLU A 441 -43.92 -5.39 12.86
C GLU A 441 -44.28 -6.28 11.64
N GLU A 442 -45.55 -6.34 11.25
CA GLU A 442 -46.08 -7.27 10.23
C GLU A 442 -45.83 -6.83 8.77
N LEU A 443 -45.32 -5.61 8.52
CA LEU A 443 -44.99 -5.15 7.16
C LEU A 443 -43.60 -5.58 6.65
N SER A 444 -42.73 -6.07 7.54
CA SER A 444 -41.42 -6.63 7.15
C SER A 444 -41.56 -7.84 6.21
N TYR A 445 -42.57 -8.68 6.46
CA TYR A 445 -42.87 -9.86 5.67
C TYR A 445 -43.41 -9.50 4.26
N LEU A 446 -44.26 -8.48 4.18
CA LEU A 446 -44.77 -7.96 2.89
C LEU A 446 -43.69 -7.23 2.09
N LEU A 447 -42.70 -6.62 2.75
CA LEU A 447 -41.52 -6.03 2.10
C LEU A 447 -40.60 -7.09 1.51
N GLU A 448 -40.36 -8.22 2.20
CA GLU A 448 -39.60 -9.33 1.63
C GLU A 448 -40.31 -9.99 0.45
N ASP A 449 -41.63 -10.17 0.52
CA ASP A 449 -42.40 -10.75 -0.59
C ASP A 449 -42.51 -9.78 -1.78
N LYS A 450 -42.71 -8.48 -1.56
CA LYS A 450 -42.62 -7.47 -2.62
C LYS A 450 -41.22 -7.35 -3.21
N LYS A 451 -40.17 -7.51 -2.40
CA LYS A 451 -38.77 -7.50 -2.84
C LYS A 451 -38.45 -8.75 -3.66
N ARG A 452 -38.96 -9.93 -3.28
CA ARG A 452 -38.88 -11.17 -4.06
C ARG A 452 -39.68 -11.12 -5.36
N GLU A 453 -40.84 -10.47 -5.37
CA GLU A 453 -41.60 -10.24 -6.60
C GLU A 453 -40.91 -9.24 -7.55
N LEU A 454 -40.33 -8.17 -7.00
CA LEU A 454 -39.57 -7.18 -7.77
C LEU A 454 -38.27 -7.76 -8.36
N GLU A 455 -37.55 -8.60 -7.61
CA GLU A 455 -36.38 -9.34 -8.11
C GLU A 455 -36.78 -10.30 -9.24
N LYS A 456 -37.89 -11.03 -9.10
CA LYS A 456 -38.40 -11.94 -10.13
C LYS A 456 -38.89 -11.22 -11.39
N THR A 457 -39.45 -10.00 -11.28
CA THR A 457 -40.02 -9.25 -12.41
C THR A 457 -38.99 -8.37 -13.15
N LEU A 458 -37.92 -7.91 -12.50
CA LEU A 458 -36.90 -7.05 -13.14
C LEU A 458 -35.66 -7.80 -13.64
N ILE A 459 -35.25 -8.88 -12.96
CA ILE A 459 -34.01 -9.61 -13.30
C ILE A 459 -34.27 -10.64 -14.39
N ARG A 460 -35.41 -11.36 -14.32
CA ARG A 460 -35.74 -12.44 -15.27
C ARG A 460 -35.84 -11.97 -16.73
N PRO A 461 -36.49 -10.84 -17.08
CA PRO A 461 -36.54 -10.37 -18.46
C PRO A 461 -35.18 -9.88 -18.99
N LYS A 462 -34.33 -9.35 -18.11
CA LYS A 462 -32.96 -8.93 -18.48
C LYS A 462 -32.06 -10.14 -18.72
N VAL A 463 -32.13 -11.16 -17.86
CA VAL A 463 -31.38 -12.40 -18.01
C VAL A 463 -31.83 -13.17 -19.26
N GLU A 464 -33.13 -13.25 -19.53
CA GLU A 464 -33.65 -13.89 -20.75
C GLU A 464 -33.17 -13.19 -22.03
N LYS A 465 -33.13 -11.86 -22.06
CA LYS A 465 -32.56 -11.09 -23.17
C LYS A 465 -31.07 -11.39 -23.36
N VAL A 466 -30.30 -11.47 -22.27
CA VAL A 466 -28.86 -11.77 -22.31
C VAL A 466 -28.60 -13.21 -22.77
N VAL A 467 -29.41 -14.17 -22.33
CA VAL A 467 -29.32 -15.57 -22.77
C VAL A 467 -29.71 -15.73 -24.25
N GLN A 468 -30.71 -14.99 -24.73
CA GLN A 468 -31.06 -14.98 -26.15
C GLN A 468 -29.95 -14.38 -27.02
N ALA A 469 -29.35 -13.25 -26.59
CA ALA A 469 -28.20 -12.65 -27.25
C ALA A 469 -27.00 -13.61 -27.27
N LEU A 470 -26.76 -14.31 -26.15
CA LEU A 470 -25.73 -15.36 -26.05
C LEU A 470 -25.99 -16.49 -27.04
N ARG A 471 -27.23 -16.96 -27.16
CA ARG A 471 -27.58 -18.03 -28.09
C ARG A 471 -27.37 -17.62 -29.55
N GLN A 472 -27.78 -16.42 -29.93
CA GLN A 472 -27.62 -15.91 -31.29
C GLN A 472 -26.14 -15.75 -31.67
N ARG A 473 -25.37 -15.09 -30.80
CA ARG A 473 -23.95 -14.82 -31.08
C ARG A 473 -23.10 -16.09 -31.08
N LEU A 474 -23.41 -17.06 -30.21
CA LEU A 474 -22.78 -18.38 -30.26
C LEU A 474 -23.12 -19.13 -31.55
N GLN A 475 -24.36 -19.01 -32.05
CA GLN A 475 -24.77 -19.64 -33.30
C GLN A 475 -24.02 -19.05 -34.51
N GLU A 476 -23.81 -17.73 -34.54
CA GLU A 476 -23.04 -17.04 -35.58
C GLU A 476 -21.56 -17.42 -35.52
N GLU A 477 -20.94 -17.33 -34.34
CA GLU A 477 -19.51 -17.63 -34.15
C GLU A 477 -19.16 -19.08 -34.46
N LEU A 478 -20.03 -20.04 -34.10
CA LEU A 478 -19.80 -21.45 -34.41
C LEU A 478 -20.02 -21.79 -35.89
N LYS A 479 -20.87 -21.04 -36.61
CA LYS A 479 -21.02 -21.17 -38.07
C LYS A 479 -19.82 -20.63 -38.84
N MET A 480 -19.09 -19.66 -38.26
CA MET A 480 -17.89 -19.08 -38.87
C MET A 480 -16.63 -19.95 -38.69
N ILE A 481 -16.74 -21.16 -38.13
CA ILE A 481 -15.61 -22.09 -38.07
C ILE A 481 -15.41 -22.70 -39.47
N PRO A 482 -14.23 -22.54 -40.08
CA PRO A 482 -13.98 -23.05 -41.43
C PRO A 482 -14.08 -24.58 -41.49
N ASN A 483 -14.66 -25.11 -42.56
CA ASN A 483 -14.83 -26.54 -42.84
C ASN A 483 -15.70 -27.31 -41.81
N VAL A 484 -16.53 -26.60 -41.05
CA VAL A 484 -17.42 -27.18 -40.02
C VAL A 484 -18.83 -26.59 -40.17
N ASN A 485 -19.84 -27.46 -40.11
CA ASN A 485 -21.24 -27.06 -40.11
C ASN A 485 -21.88 -27.29 -38.73
N LEU A 486 -22.57 -26.28 -38.19
CA LEU A 486 -23.28 -26.37 -36.91
C LEU A 486 -24.61 -27.10 -37.11
N ARG A 487 -24.77 -28.29 -36.53
CA ARG A 487 -26.03 -29.06 -36.59
C ARG A 487 -27.06 -28.53 -35.60
N TRP A 488 -26.65 -28.37 -34.34
CA TRP A 488 -27.51 -27.81 -33.30
C TRP A 488 -26.69 -27.23 -32.15
N LEU A 489 -27.30 -26.28 -31.45
CA LEU A 489 -26.76 -25.63 -30.26
C LEU A 489 -27.88 -25.53 -29.21
N GLN A 490 -27.62 -26.06 -28.03
CA GLN A 490 -28.51 -25.97 -26.88
C GLN A 490 -27.81 -25.24 -25.74
N VAL A 491 -28.45 -24.19 -25.23
CA VAL A 491 -27.96 -23.37 -24.13
C VAL A 491 -28.98 -23.46 -23.00
N LYS A 492 -28.66 -24.20 -21.95
CA LYS A 492 -29.46 -24.27 -20.71
C LYS A 492 -28.91 -23.24 -19.73
N HIS A 493 -29.76 -22.57 -18.97
CA HIS A 493 -29.33 -21.57 -18.00
C HIS A 493 -30.08 -21.74 -16.68
N ASP A 494 -29.40 -21.37 -15.60
CA ASP A 494 -29.94 -21.29 -14.24
C ASP A 494 -29.46 -19.98 -13.60
N VAL A 495 -30.26 -19.38 -12.72
CA VAL A 495 -30.01 -18.05 -12.15
C VAL A 495 -29.84 -18.18 -10.64
N GLN A 496 -28.65 -17.83 -10.15
CA GLN A 496 -28.36 -17.72 -8.72
C GLN A 496 -27.97 -16.28 -8.41
N GLY A 497 -28.92 -15.49 -7.90
CA GLY A 497 -28.70 -14.07 -7.60
C GLY A 497 -28.35 -13.27 -8.86
N ASN A 498 -27.19 -12.60 -8.87
CA ASN A 498 -26.69 -11.82 -10.02
C ASN A 498 -25.74 -12.64 -10.93
N VAL A 499 -25.63 -13.96 -10.71
CA VAL A 499 -24.77 -14.86 -11.49
C VAL A 499 -25.65 -15.78 -12.34
N VAL A 500 -25.39 -15.81 -13.65
CA VAL A 500 -26.09 -16.69 -14.59
C VAL A 500 -25.20 -17.88 -14.88
N GLU A 501 -25.62 -19.06 -14.44
CA GLU A 501 -24.94 -20.31 -14.77
C GLU A 501 -25.45 -20.83 -16.10
N VAL A 502 -24.56 -21.11 -17.03
CA VAL A 502 -24.91 -21.56 -18.38
C VAL A 502 -24.27 -22.93 -18.65
N ALA A 503 -25.06 -23.85 -19.21
CA ALA A 503 -24.60 -25.11 -19.76
C ALA A 503 -24.80 -25.09 -21.28
N VAL A 504 -23.71 -25.28 -22.02
CA VAL A 504 -23.70 -25.22 -23.49
C VAL A 504 -23.42 -26.62 -24.04
N GLU A 505 -24.34 -27.10 -24.86
CA GLU A 505 -24.21 -28.35 -25.62
C GLU A 505 -24.27 -27.99 -27.12
N ALA A 506 -23.25 -28.39 -27.88
CA ALA A 506 -23.17 -28.08 -29.31
C ALA A 506 -22.79 -29.34 -30.11
N SER A 507 -23.39 -29.51 -31.29
CA SER A 507 -22.99 -30.54 -32.24
C SER A 507 -22.52 -29.92 -33.56
N LEU A 508 -21.28 -30.25 -33.92
CA LEU A 508 -20.59 -29.77 -35.10
C LEU A 508 -20.34 -30.95 -36.04
N ALA A 509 -20.49 -30.75 -37.35
CA ALA A 509 -20.21 -31.74 -38.37
C ALA A 509 -19.09 -31.26 -39.30
N LYS A 510 -18.17 -32.13 -39.67
CA LYS A 510 -17.13 -31.76 -40.65
C LYS A 510 -17.73 -31.70 -42.05
N LEU A 511 -17.29 -30.73 -42.85
CA LEU A 511 -17.58 -30.69 -44.27
C LEU A 511 -16.50 -31.49 -44.99
N GLU A 512 -16.88 -32.61 -45.60
CA GLU A 512 -16.01 -33.32 -46.55
C GLU A 512 -15.97 -32.51 -47.84
N GLY A 513 -14.80 -31.95 -48.17
CA GLY A 513 -14.62 -31.21 -49.41
C GLY A 513 -14.46 -32.18 -50.59
N GLU A 514 -15.43 -32.22 -51.49
CA GLU A 514 -15.25 -32.85 -52.81
C GLU A 514 -14.26 -32.01 -53.64
N GLY A 515 -13.04 -32.53 -53.82
CA GLY A 515 -12.01 -31.90 -54.65
C GLY A 515 -10.59 -32.26 -54.24
N ILE A 516 -9.62 -31.95 -55.11
CA ILE A 516 -8.18 -32.31 -54.97
C ILE A 516 -7.55 -31.73 -53.67
N PHE A 517 -8.16 -30.70 -53.07
CA PHE A 517 -7.77 -30.12 -51.78
C PHE A 517 -8.36 -30.82 -50.54
N GLY A 518 -9.34 -31.73 -50.70
CA GLY A 518 -9.98 -32.46 -49.59
C GLY A 518 -9.06 -33.47 -48.90
N ALA A 519 -8.02 -33.96 -49.58
CA ALA A 519 -7.02 -34.86 -49.00
C ALA A 519 -6.08 -34.17 -47.99
N LEU A 520 -5.94 -32.85 -48.08
CA LEU A 520 -5.02 -32.05 -47.24
C LEU A 520 -5.70 -31.39 -46.03
N SER A 521 -7.05 -31.38 -45.95
CA SER A 521 -7.79 -30.76 -44.84
C SER A 521 -8.34 -31.77 -43.83
N ARG A 522 -7.53 -32.77 -43.44
CA ARG A 522 -7.84 -33.64 -42.29
C ARG A 522 -7.75 -32.84 -40.97
N LEU A 523 -8.68 -31.93 -40.74
CA LEU A 523 -8.92 -31.32 -39.43
C LEU A 523 -9.27 -32.44 -38.45
N SER A 524 -8.50 -32.59 -37.38
CA SER A 524 -8.78 -33.58 -36.34
C SER A 524 -10.05 -33.18 -35.57
N ASP A 525 -10.77 -34.17 -35.02
CA ASP A 525 -11.95 -33.89 -34.18
C ASP A 525 -11.58 -33.01 -32.98
N GLU A 526 -10.38 -33.21 -32.44
CA GLU A 526 -9.85 -32.46 -31.31
C GLU A 526 -9.60 -30.99 -31.66
N GLU A 527 -9.13 -30.70 -32.86
CA GLU A 527 -8.87 -29.33 -33.28
C GLU A 527 -10.18 -28.55 -33.53
N VAL A 528 -11.21 -29.23 -34.06
CA VAL A 528 -12.56 -28.65 -34.18
C VAL A 528 -13.16 -28.38 -32.79
N LYS A 529 -13.05 -29.33 -31.85
CA LYS A 529 -13.51 -29.14 -30.46
C LYS A 529 -12.78 -27.98 -29.81
N ARG A 530 -11.45 -27.92 -29.92
CA ARG A 530 -10.63 -26.84 -29.32
C ARG A 530 -11.04 -25.46 -29.84
N ARG A 531 -11.16 -25.30 -31.16
CA ARG A 531 -11.58 -24.02 -31.77
C ARG A 531 -12.98 -23.61 -31.32
N ALA A 532 -13.89 -24.56 -31.17
CA ALA A 532 -15.23 -24.31 -30.66
C ALA A 532 -15.23 -23.91 -29.18
N ILE A 533 -14.44 -24.57 -28.32
CA ILE A 533 -14.28 -24.23 -26.89
C ILE A 533 -13.74 -22.79 -26.75
N GLU A 534 -12.71 -22.44 -27.52
CA GLU A 534 -12.10 -21.11 -27.48
C GLU A 534 -13.11 -20.01 -27.87
N ARG A 535 -13.87 -20.22 -28.95
CA ARG A 535 -14.91 -19.27 -29.36
C ARG A 535 -16.04 -19.16 -28.35
N ILE A 536 -16.57 -20.27 -27.85
CA ILE A 536 -17.65 -20.27 -26.84
C ILE A 536 -17.22 -19.53 -25.57
N THR A 537 -16.00 -19.79 -25.08
CA THR A 537 -15.46 -19.15 -23.87
C THR A 537 -15.26 -17.65 -24.07
N LYS A 538 -14.80 -17.24 -25.27
CA LYS A 538 -14.63 -15.83 -25.63
C LYS A 538 -15.97 -15.11 -25.69
N THR A 539 -16.97 -15.67 -26.39
CA THR A 539 -18.30 -15.06 -26.52
C THR A 539 -19.01 -14.93 -25.18
N ILE A 540 -18.89 -15.91 -24.27
CA ILE A 540 -19.45 -15.83 -22.92
C ILE A 540 -18.85 -14.65 -22.13
N LYS A 541 -17.52 -14.46 -22.22
CA LYS A 541 -16.82 -13.35 -21.54
C LYS A 541 -17.19 -12.00 -22.13
N GLU A 542 -17.33 -11.89 -23.45
CA GLU A 542 -17.71 -10.66 -24.13
C GLU A 542 -19.14 -10.25 -23.77
N ILE A 543 -20.10 -11.16 -23.85
CA ILE A 543 -21.51 -10.87 -23.52
C ILE A 543 -21.69 -10.59 -22.03
N GLY A 544 -20.94 -11.27 -21.15
CA GLY A 544 -20.92 -10.96 -19.72
C GLY A 544 -20.42 -9.54 -19.44
N ARG A 545 -19.40 -9.07 -20.18
CA ARG A 545 -18.88 -7.69 -20.07
C ARG A 545 -19.84 -6.66 -20.66
N GLU A 546 -20.41 -6.93 -21.83
CA GLU A 546 -21.35 -6.02 -22.52
C GLU A 546 -22.61 -5.76 -21.68
N ASN A 547 -23.08 -6.77 -20.95
CA ASN A 547 -24.34 -6.68 -20.18
C ASN A 547 -24.13 -6.51 -18.67
N GLN A 548 -22.88 -6.40 -18.20
CA GLN A 548 -22.53 -6.30 -16.77
C GLN A 548 -23.09 -7.43 -15.89
N ILE A 549 -23.26 -8.64 -16.45
CA ILE A 549 -23.73 -9.83 -15.72
C ILE A 549 -22.60 -10.86 -15.66
N GLN A 550 -22.39 -11.45 -14.48
CA GLN A 550 -21.41 -12.52 -14.34
C GLN A 550 -21.99 -13.84 -14.89
N ILE A 551 -21.54 -14.25 -16.07
CA ILE A 551 -21.94 -15.52 -16.69
C ILE A 551 -20.88 -16.59 -16.37
N ARG A 552 -21.29 -17.67 -15.70
CA ARG A 552 -20.41 -18.82 -15.38
C ARG A 552 -20.78 -20.03 -16.22
N LEU A 553 -19.79 -20.63 -16.89
CA LEU A 553 -19.98 -21.86 -17.66
C LEU A 553 -19.91 -23.08 -16.74
N LYS A 554 -21.04 -23.76 -16.53
CA LYS A 554 -21.16 -24.92 -15.63
C LYS A 554 -20.81 -26.24 -16.31
N ARG A 555 -21.26 -26.41 -17.56
CA ARG A 555 -21.00 -27.60 -18.39
C ARG A 555 -20.84 -27.18 -19.85
N LEU A 556 -19.84 -27.74 -20.51
CA LEU A 556 -19.60 -27.57 -21.93
C LEU A 556 -19.44 -28.95 -22.57
N ASN A 557 -20.33 -29.29 -23.51
CA ASN A 557 -20.23 -30.54 -24.26
C ASN A 557 -20.26 -30.24 -25.76
N ILE A 558 -19.22 -30.68 -26.47
CA ILE A 558 -19.09 -30.48 -27.92
C ILE A 558 -18.95 -31.83 -28.59
N ALA A 559 -19.98 -32.23 -29.32
CA ALA A 559 -19.98 -33.43 -30.14
C ALA A 559 -19.54 -33.07 -31.57
N VAL A 560 -18.43 -33.64 -32.03
CA VAL A 560 -18.00 -33.55 -33.43
C VAL A 560 -18.37 -34.86 -34.12
N LYS A 561 -19.06 -34.78 -35.26
CA LYS A 561 -19.52 -35.93 -36.04
C LYS A 561 -19.11 -35.84 -37.50
#